data_AF-A0A367GIT0-F1
#
_entry.id   AF-A0A367GIT0-F1
#
_cell.length_a   1.000
_cell.length_b   1.000
_cell.length_c   1.000
_cell.angle_alpha   90.00
_cell.angle_beta   90.00
_cell.angle_gamma   90.00
#
_symmetry.space_group_name_H-M   'P 1'
#
loop_
_entity.id
_entity.type
_entity.pdbx_description
1 polymer ?
#
loop_
_entity_poly.entity_id
_entity_poly.type
_entity_poly.pdbx_seq_one_letter_code
_entity_poly.pdbx_strand_id
1 'polypeptide(L)'
;MTDFNFYSETYCGSLIPADAWDAVCRDAEAQMNRYERIYHVSYPQTGSRNMAVCAMAEALYEFAQLQDAGGAVQSVSVGNVSENRAAVAAPDTSAAAQAAELYRRAGLYADIYRGC
;
A
#
# COMPACT_ATOMS: atom_id res chain seq x y z
N MET A 1 8.32 14.24 -5.25
CA MET A 1 9.01 13.06 -4.70
C MET A 1 9.28 13.26 -3.24
N THR A 2 8.48 12.61 -2.40
CA THR A 2 8.76 12.39 -0.98
C THR A 2 10.03 11.54 -0.86
N ASP A 3 11.04 12.02 -0.12
CA ASP A 3 12.30 11.29 0.05
C ASP A 3 12.21 10.24 1.16
N PHE A 4 13.19 9.33 1.20
CA PHE A 4 13.23 8.25 2.19
C PHE A 4 13.40 8.79 3.62
N ASN A 5 14.07 9.94 3.79
CA ASN A 5 14.26 10.56 5.10
C ASN A 5 12.92 11.06 5.68
N PHE A 6 12.04 11.62 4.85
CA PHE A 6 10.69 11.95 5.26
C PHE A 6 9.92 10.69 5.67
N TYR A 7 10.06 9.60 4.92
CA TYR A 7 9.43 8.32 5.25
C TYR A 7 9.89 7.77 6.61
N SER A 8 11.20 7.70 6.85
CA SER A 8 11.76 7.10 8.06
C SER A 8 11.68 8.01 9.29
N GLU A 9 11.95 9.32 9.15
CA GLU A 9 12.08 10.23 10.28
C GLU A 9 10.80 11.02 10.59
N THR A 10 10.01 11.38 9.57
CA THR A 10 8.81 12.22 9.75
C THR A 10 7.52 11.40 9.77
N TYR A 11 7.37 10.51 8.81
CA TYR A 11 6.25 9.56 8.76
C TYR A 11 6.46 8.37 9.73
N CYS A 12 7.70 8.12 10.15
CA CYS A 12 8.09 7.03 11.05
C CYS A 12 7.79 5.63 10.50
N GLY A 13 7.88 5.46 9.18
CA GLY A 13 7.69 4.18 8.52
C GLY A 13 8.94 3.31 8.59
N SER A 14 8.74 1.99 8.64
CA SER A 14 9.83 1.00 8.72
C SER A 14 9.64 -0.24 7.83
N LEU A 15 8.54 -0.29 7.08
CA LEU A 15 8.18 -1.42 6.26
C LEU A 15 9.00 -1.51 4.95
N ILE A 16 9.21 -0.37 4.29
CA ILE A 16 9.85 -0.32 2.98
C ILE A 16 11.35 -0.12 3.17
N PRO A 17 12.21 -1.03 2.65
CA PRO A 17 13.65 -0.85 2.71
C PRO A 17 14.10 0.28 1.77
N ALA A 18 15.24 0.91 2.09
CA ALA A 18 15.72 2.11 1.40
C ALA A 18 15.96 1.90 -0.11
N ASP A 19 16.35 0.69 -0.52
CA ASP A 19 16.60 0.32 -1.92
C ASP A 19 15.32 0.13 -2.74
N ALA A 20 14.20 -0.20 -2.09
CA ALA A 20 12.88 -0.29 -2.72
C ALA A 20 12.11 1.03 -2.72
N TRP A 21 12.49 1.99 -1.85
CA TRP A 21 11.74 3.22 -1.62
C TRP A 21 11.44 4.00 -2.90
N ASP A 22 12.46 4.30 -3.72
CA ASP A 22 12.30 5.17 -4.88
C ASP A 22 11.27 4.63 -5.88
N ALA A 23 11.28 3.31 -6.12
CA ALA A 23 10.36 2.68 -7.05
C ALA A 23 8.92 2.74 -6.53
N VAL A 24 8.71 2.39 -5.26
CA VAL A 24 7.38 2.34 -4.66
C VAL A 24 6.82 3.75 -4.44
N CYS A 25 7.66 4.70 -4.00
CA CYS A 25 7.29 6.10 -3.86
C CYS A 25 6.84 6.71 -5.19
N ARG A 26 7.56 6.44 -6.28
CA ARG A 26 7.18 6.89 -7.63
C ARG A 26 5.78 6.41 -8.02
N ASP A 27 5.44 5.15 -7.74
CA ASP A 27 4.13 4.58 -8.06
C ASP A 27 3.03 5.12 -7.14
N ALA A 28 3.31 5.32 -5.85
CA ALA A 28 2.40 5.97 -4.91
C ALA A 28 2.11 7.43 -5.31
N GLU A 29 3.13 8.21 -5.67
CA GLU A 29 2.95 9.59 -6.17
C GLU A 29 2.13 9.62 -7.45
N ALA A 30 2.34 8.69 -8.38
CA ALA A 30 1.56 8.61 -9.61
C ALA A 30 0.07 8.38 -9.32
N GLN A 31 -0.26 7.54 -8.33
CA GLN A 31 -1.65 7.34 -7.91
C GLN A 31 -2.21 8.56 -7.16
N MET A 32 -1.43 9.21 -6.31
CA MET A 32 -1.88 10.43 -5.61
C MET A 32 -2.15 11.57 -6.60
N ASN A 33 -1.25 11.78 -7.58
CA ASN A 33 -1.44 12.74 -8.67
C ASN A 33 -2.71 12.44 -9.48
N ARG A 34 -3.03 11.15 -9.67
CA ARG A 34 -4.28 10.75 -10.32
C ARG A 34 -5.49 11.15 -9.48
N TYR A 35 -5.48 10.92 -8.16
CA TYR A 35 -6.56 11.34 -7.27
C TYR A 35 -6.78 12.85 -7.29
N GLU A 36 -5.71 13.63 -7.21
CA GLU A 36 -5.75 15.10 -7.32
C GLU A 36 -6.34 15.58 -8.66
N ARG A 37 -6.17 14.81 -9.74
CA ARG A 37 -6.70 15.14 -11.06
C ARG A 37 -8.19 14.82 -11.22
N ILE A 38 -8.68 13.75 -10.58
CA ILE A 38 -10.04 13.24 -10.80
C ILE A 38 -11.02 13.55 -9.66
N TYR A 39 -10.51 13.92 -8.49
CA TYR A 39 -11.29 14.23 -7.29
C TYR A 39 -10.90 15.59 -6.74
N HIS A 40 -11.78 16.15 -5.91
CA HIS A 40 -11.39 17.30 -5.09
C HIS A 40 -10.62 16.76 -3.88
N VAL A 41 -9.33 17.09 -3.81
CA VAL A 41 -8.44 16.65 -2.75
C VAL A 41 -7.99 17.87 -1.95
N SER A 42 -8.19 17.85 -0.63
CA SER A 42 -7.62 18.84 0.29
C SER A 42 -6.72 18.20 1.33
N TYR A 43 -5.77 18.99 1.83
CA TYR A 43 -4.80 18.55 2.83
C TYR A 43 -4.97 19.38 4.10
N PRO A 44 -5.24 18.76 5.26
CA PRO A 44 -5.52 19.49 6.49
C PRO A 44 -4.28 20.17 7.08
N GLN A 45 -3.07 19.67 6.79
CA GLN A 45 -1.82 20.17 7.35
C GLN A 45 -0.69 20.17 6.32
N THR A 46 0.34 20.99 6.56
CA THR A 46 1.58 20.94 5.78
C THR A 46 2.22 19.55 5.91
N GLY A 47 2.60 18.95 4.79
CA GLY A 47 3.18 17.61 4.76
C GLY A 47 2.15 16.46 4.73
N SER A 48 0.85 16.72 4.96
CA SER A 48 -0.22 15.72 4.85
C SER A 48 -0.20 14.96 3.52
N ARG A 49 0.10 15.66 2.41
CA ARG A 49 0.28 15.01 1.11
C ARG A 49 1.38 13.96 1.11
N ASN A 50 2.54 14.29 1.69
CA ASN A 50 3.66 13.36 1.76
C ASN A 50 3.33 12.18 2.68
N MET A 51 2.62 12.42 3.79
CA MET A 51 2.12 11.35 4.65
C MET A 51 1.15 10.41 3.92
N ALA A 52 0.25 10.95 3.08
CA ALA A 52 -0.64 10.16 2.23
C ALA A 52 0.16 9.28 1.25
N VAL A 53 1.19 9.85 0.60
CA VAL A 53 2.08 9.12 -0.31
C VAL A 53 2.82 8.01 0.43
N CYS A 54 3.37 8.26 1.61
CA CYS A 54 4.02 7.22 2.43
C CYS A 54 3.06 6.07 2.77
N ALA A 55 1.85 6.39 3.22
CA ALA A 55 0.85 5.36 3.56
C ALA A 55 0.40 4.54 2.34
N MET A 56 0.29 5.17 1.18
CA MET A 56 0.02 4.49 -0.08
C MET A 56 1.20 3.62 -0.53
N ALA A 57 2.43 4.10 -0.35
CA ALA A 57 3.65 3.35 -0.67
C ALA A 57 3.72 2.07 0.17
N GLU A 58 3.42 2.15 1.47
CA GLU A 58 3.39 0.95 2.34
C GLU A 58 2.36 -0.07 1.84
N ALA A 59 1.15 0.37 1.51
CA ALA A 59 0.15 -0.51 0.92
C ALA A 59 0.62 -1.14 -0.39
N LEU A 60 1.21 -0.37 -1.31
CA LEU A 60 1.75 -0.91 -2.57
C LEU A 60 2.81 -1.99 -2.31
N TYR A 61 3.70 -1.75 -1.34
CA TYR A 61 4.73 -2.70 -0.95
C TYR A 61 4.13 -3.96 -0.29
N GLU A 62 3.17 -3.82 0.62
CA GLU A 62 2.44 -4.96 1.21
C GLU A 62 1.81 -5.85 0.13
N PHE A 63 1.13 -5.24 -0.86
CA PHE A 63 0.53 -5.98 -1.97
C PHE A 63 1.58 -6.67 -2.85
N ALA A 64 2.71 -6.03 -3.13
CA ALA A 64 3.81 -6.65 -3.88
C ALA A 64 4.34 -7.88 -3.14
N GLN A 65 4.62 -7.76 -1.84
CA GLN A 65 5.08 -8.87 -1.00
C GLN A 65 4.06 -10.02 -0.95
N LEU A 66 2.76 -9.71 -0.89
CA LEU A 66 1.70 -10.72 -0.91
C LEU A 66 1.57 -11.42 -2.27
N GLN A 67 1.78 -10.72 -3.38
CA GLN A 67 1.79 -11.31 -4.71
C GLN A 67 2.99 -12.26 -4.90
N ASP A 68 4.16 -11.85 -4.43
CA ASP A 68 5.37 -12.68 -4.44
C ASP A 68 5.20 -13.91 -3.53
N ALA A 69 4.61 -13.75 -2.35
CA ALA A 69 4.29 -14.85 -1.43
C ALA A 69 3.18 -15.77 -1.96
N GLY A 70 2.19 -15.23 -2.67
CA GLY A 70 1.10 -15.98 -3.31
C GLY A 70 1.54 -16.81 -4.52
N GLY A 71 2.65 -16.43 -5.16
CA GLY A 71 3.37 -17.28 -6.13
C GLY A 71 4.24 -18.36 -5.47
N ALA A 72 4.58 -18.16 -4.18
CA ALA A 72 5.36 -19.06 -3.34
C ALA A 72 4.49 -19.80 -2.29
N VAL A 73 3.26 -20.19 -2.65
CA VAL A 73 2.61 -21.32 -1.97
C VAL A 73 3.38 -22.58 -2.38
N GLN A 74 4.60 -22.70 -1.84
CA GLN A 74 5.32 -23.96 -1.73
C GLN A 74 4.36 -24.87 -0.99
N SER A 75 3.73 -25.76 -1.75
CA SER A 75 3.12 -26.97 -1.24
C SER A 75 4.21 -27.72 -0.47
N VAL A 76 4.41 -27.38 0.80
CA VAL A 76 5.16 -28.22 1.69
C VAL A 76 4.26 -29.41 1.92
N SER A 77 4.51 -30.50 1.20
CA SER A 77 4.00 -31.81 1.58
C SER A 77 4.65 -32.17 2.92
N VAL A 78 4.06 -31.67 4.01
CA VAL A 78 4.29 -32.23 5.34
C VAL A 78 3.69 -33.63 5.28
N GLY A 79 4.57 -34.63 5.29
CA GLY A 79 4.22 -36.02 5.02
C GLY A 79 2.97 -36.48 5.77
N ASN A 80 2.04 -37.08 5.03
CA ASN A 80 1.02 -38.03 5.51
C ASN A 80 0.17 -37.65 6.74
N VAL A 81 -0.05 -36.37 7.02
CA VAL A 81 -1.10 -35.96 7.98
C VAL A 81 -2.08 -35.04 7.27
N SER A 82 -3.19 -35.62 6.84
CA SER A 82 -4.39 -34.89 6.38
C SER A 82 -5.04 -34.21 7.58
N GLU A 83 -4.48 -33.09 8.04
CA GLU A 83 -5.22 -32.17 8.91
C GLU A 83 -6.09 -31.27 8.03
N ASN A 84 -7.41 -31.47 8.09
CA ASN A 84 -8.40 -30.59 7.48
C ASN A 84 -8.52 -29.30 8.33
N ARG A 85 -7.43 -28.54 8.46
CA ARG A 85 -7.46 -27.19 9.04
C ARG A 85 -8.14 -26.33 7.99
N ALA A 86 -9.32 -25.80 8.28
CA ALA A 86 -10.06 -24.91 7.40
C ALA A 86 -9.06 -23.92 6.78
N ALA A 87 -8.84 -24.05 5.46
CA ALA A 87 -7.88 -23.22 4.76
C ALA A 87 -8.27 -21.77 5.04
N VAL A 88 -7.40 -21.03 5.74
CA VAL A 88 -7.56 -19.59 5.89
C VAL A 88 -7.67 -19.05 4.47
N ALA A 89 -8.77 -18.38 4.15
CA ALA A 89 -8.99 -17.84 2.82
C ALA A 89 -7.76 -16.98 2.45
N ALA A 90 -7.18 -17.24 1.28
CA ALA A 90 -6.05 -16.48 0.80
C ALA A 90 -6.42 -14.98 0.79
N PRO A 91 -5.48 -14.08 1.15
CA PRO A 91 -5.74 -12.64 1.12
C PRO A 91 -6.13 -12.20 -0.30
N ASP A 92 -7.15 -11.33 -0.41
CA ASP A 92 -7.60 -10.77 -1.69
C ASP A 92 -6.55 -9.76 -2.20
N THR A 93 -5.74 -10.19 -3.17
CA THR A 93 -4.69 -9.39 -3.81
C THR A 93 -5.16 -8.76 -5.13
N SER A 94 -6.48 -8.74 -5.40
CA SER A 94 -7.03 -8.19 -6.64
C SER A 94 -6.74 -6.70 -6.79
N ALA A 95 -6.72 -6.22 -8.03
CA ALA A 95 -6.56 -4.79 -8.32
C ALA A 95 -7.66 -3.92 -7.69
N ALA A 96 -8.86 -4.47 -7.49
CA ALA A 96 -9.95 -3.78 -6.81
C ALA A 96 -9.67 -3.63 -5.31
N ALA A 97 -9.19 -4.69 -4.65
CA ALA A 97 -8.77 -4.65 -3.25
C ALA A 97 -7.61 -3.68 -3.04
N GLN A 98 -6.60 -3.71 -3.93
CA GLN A 98 -5.48 -2.77 -3.89
C GLN A 98 -5.95 -1.32 -4.05
N ALA A 99 -6.82 -1.03 -5.04
CA ALA A 99 -7.34 0.32 -5.24
C ALA A 99 -8.14 0.83 -4.02
N ALA A 100 -8.94 -0.05 -3.40
CA ALA A 100 -9.69 0.28 -2.19
C ALA A 100 -8.76 0.56 -0.99
N GLU A 101 -7.70 -0.24 -0.81
CA GLU A 101 -6.67 0.00 0.21
C GLU A 101 -5.99 1.36 0.02
N LEU A 102 -5.52 1.63 -1.20
CA LEU A 102 -4.81 2.87 -1.52
C LEU A 102 -5.68 4.09 -1.23
N TYR A 103 -6.96 4.03 -1.59
CA TYR A 103 -7.91 5.09 -1.27
C TYR A 103 -8.09 5.26 0.24
N ARG A 104 -8.21 4.16 0.99
CA ARG A 104 -8.37 4.20 2.46
C ARG A 104 -7.15 4.80 3.14
N ARG A 105 -5.94 4.39 2.73
CA ARG A 105 -4.66 4.88 3.27
C ARG A 105 -4.43 6.36 2.95
N ALA A 106 -4.72 6.77 1.71
CA ALA A 106 -4.68 8.18 1.33
C ALA A 106 -5.64 9.02 2.18
N GLY A 107 -6.84 8.50 2.43
CA GLY A 107 -7.89 9.14 3.23
C GLY A 107 -7.52 9.41 4.70
N LEU A 108 -6.46 8.79 5.23
CA LEU A 108 -5.96 9.08 6.58
C LEU A 108 -5.32 10.47 6.68
N TYR A 109 -4.81 10.98 5.56
CA TYR A 109 -4.03 12.22 5.52
C TYR A 109 -4.55 13.23 4.50
N ALA A 110 -5.50 12.86 3.64
CA ALA A 110 -6.10 13.72 2.64
C ALA A 110 -7.62 13.57 2.65
N ASP A 111 -8.33 14.70 2.55
CA ASP A 111 -9.77 14.67 2.33
C ASP A 111 -10.02 14.49 0.83
N ILE A 112 -10.51 13.33 0.43
CA ILE A 112 -10.79 13.00 -0.97
C ILE A 112 -12.31 13.00 -1.18
N TYR A 113 -12.80 14.01 -1.89
CA TYR A 113 -14.21 14.19 -2.21
C TYR A 113 -14.48 13.88 -3.69
N ARG A 114 -15.39 12.94 -3.95
CA ARG A 114 -15.73 12.47 -5.30
C ARG A 114 -16.77 13.31 -6.06
N GLY A 115 -17.45 14.25 -5.38
CA GLY A 115 -18.59 14.95 -5.98
C GLY A 115 -19.81 14.03 -6.08
N CYS A 116 -20.88 14.36 -5.39
CA CYS A 116 -22.20 13.80 -5.67
C CYS A 116 -22.87 14.62 -6.77
#